data_AF-A0AAV8ZSR6-F1
#
_entry.id   AF-A0AAV8ZSR6-F1
#
_cell.length_a   1.000
_cell.length_b   1.000
_cell.length_c   1.000
_cell.angle_alpha   90.00
_cell.angle_beta   90.00
_cell.angle_gamma   90.00
#
_symmetry.space_group_name_H-M   'P 1'
#
loop_
_entity.id
_entity.type
_entity.pdbx_description
1 polymer ?
#
loop_
_entity_poly.entity_id
_entity_poly.type
_entity_poly.pdbx_seq_one_letter_code
_entity_poly.pdbx_strand_id
1 'polypeptide(L)'
;MMELSSSDMTGKYSVYTIYEGHEIMFHVSTLLPYSRDNRQQVERKRHIGNDIVNIVFIDADDPESAHSQFNPTCIKSQFTRILF
;
A
#
# COMPACT_ATOMS: atom_id res chain seq x y z
N MET A 1 -8.67 -12.50 4.38
CA MET A 1 -8.39 -11.48 5.42
C MET A 1 -7.64 -12.18 6.53
N MET A 2 -6.47 -11.69 6.90
CA MET A 2 -5.66 -12.18 8.02
C MET A 2 -5.74 -11.16 9.15
N GLU A 3 -5.95 -11.62 10.38
CA GLU A 3 -5.87 -10.79 11.58
C GLU A 3 -4.41 -10.62 11.99
N LEU A 4 -4.01 -9.38 12.27
CA LEU A 4 -2.66 -9.04 12.71
C LEU A 4 -2.60 -9.02 14.24
N SER A 5 -1.41 -9.23 14.80
CA SER A 5 -1.21 -9.05 16.24
C SER A 5 -1.59 -7.63 16.67
N SER A 6 -2.07 -7.47 17.89
CA SER A 6 -2.65 -6.25 18.46
C SER A 6 -1.63 -5.13 18.71
N SER A 7 -0.80 -4.82 17.72
CA SER A 7 0.06 -3.65 17.70
C SER A 7 -0.64 -2.53 16.93
N ASP A 8 -0.68 -1.33 17.52
CA ASP A 8 -1.39 -0.17 16.94
C ASP A 8 -0.70 0.41 15.69
N MET A 9 0.34 -0.23 15.18
CA MET A 9 1.19 0.29 14.10
C MET A 9 0.83 -0.25 12.71
N THR A 10 0.19 -1.43 12.63
CA THR A 10 -0.05 -2.15 11.35
C THR A 10 -1.53 -2.38 11.05
N GLY A 11 -2.42 -1.95 11.94
CA GLY A 11 -3.87 -2.17 11.79
C GLY A 11 -4.29 -3.55 12.29
N LYS A 12 -5.60 -3.82 12.26
CA LYS A 12 -6.17 -5.07 12.80
C LYS A 12 -6.21 -6.20 11.78
N TYR A 13 -6.34 -5.86 10.50
CA TYR A 13 -6.52 -6.81 9.42
C TYR A 13 -5.68 -6.43 8.22
N SER A 14 -5.26 -7.44 7.48
CA SER A 14 -4.74 -7.25 6.14
C SER A 14 -5.22 -8.32 5.15
N VAL A 15 -4.90 -8.11 3.88
CA VAL A 15 -5.10 -9.08 2.82
C VAL A 15 -3.86 -9.95 2.71
N TYR A 16 -4.08 -11.26 2.69
CA TYR A 16 -3.06 -12.28 2.55
C TYR A 16 -3.58 -13.35 1.60
N THR A 17 -2.69 -13.90 0.78
CA THR A 17 -3.00 -15.03 -0.10
C THR A 17 -1.76 -15.90 -0.32
N ILE A 18 -1.98 -17.11 -0.84
CA ILE A 18 -0.92 -17.98 -1.36
C ILE A 18 -1.16 -18.12 -2.86
N TYR A 19 -0.15 -17.80 -3.66
CA TYR A 19 -0.20 -17.93 -5.11
C TYR A 19 1.01 -18.73 -5.58
N GLU A 20 0.79 -19.82 -6.32
CA GLU A 20 1.86 -20.71 -6.80
C GLU A 20 2.83 -21.14 -5.68
N GLY A 21 2.30 -21.42 -4.47
CA GLY A 21 3.09 -21.79 -3.30
C GLY A 21 3.84 -20.65 -2.60
N HIS A 22 3.72 -19.41 -3.09
CA HIS A 22 4.34 -18.24 -2.48
C HIS A 22 3.33 -17.49 -1.61
N GLU A 23 3.75 -17.17 -0.40
CA GLU A 23 2.96 -16.36 0.53
C GLU A 23 3.07 -14.88 0.16
N ILE A 24 1.92 -14.23 0.00
CA ILE A 24 1.83 -12.81 -0.35
C ILE A 24 1.04 -12.10 0.74
N MET A 25 1.70 -11.18 1.43
CA MET A 25 1.10 -10.25 2.38
C MET A 25 1.00 -8.87 1.73
N PHE A 26 -0.19 -8.28 1.75
CA PHE A 26 -0.39 -6.93 1.22
C PHE A 26 -0.32 -5.90 2.35
N HIS A 27 0.32 -4.75 2.13
CA HIS A 27 0.16 -3.57 2.97
C HIS A 27 -0.95 -2.68 2.40
N VAL A 28 -2.20 -2.94 2.80
CA VAL A 28 -3.34 -2.17 2.28
C VAL A 28 -3.42 -0.81 2.95
N SER A 29 -3.16 0.26 2.20
CA SER A 29 -3.02 1.63 2.71
C SER A 29 -4.24 2.13 3.52
N THR A 30 -5.44 1.69 3.16
CA THR A 30 -6.70 2.05 3.83
C THR A 30 -6.95 1.25 5.12
N LEU A 31 -6.30 0.10 5.30
CA LEU A 31 -6.39 -0.73 6.51
C LEU A 31 -5.28 -0.39 7.53
N LEU A 32 -4.21 0.28 7.09
CA LEU A 32 -3.18 0.79 7.98
C LEU A 32 -3.73 1.92 8.88
N PRO A 33 -3.21 2.10 10.11
CA PRO A 33 -3.65 3.15 11.02
C PRO A 33 -3.51 4.55 10.42
N TYR A 34 -4.50 5.43 10.66
CA TYR A 34 -4.47 6.84 10.26
C TYR A 34 -4.22 7.72 11.49
N SER A 35 -3.29 8.66 11.38
CA SER A 35 -3.07 9.67 12.44
C SER A 35 -3.34 11.06 11.91
N ARG A 36 -4.32 11.77 12.49
CA ARG A 36 -4.64 13.18 12.12
C ARG A 36 -3.47 14.13 12.40
N ASP A 37 -2.70 13.84 13.43
CA ASP A 37 -1.56 14.66 13.87
C ASP A 37 -0.31 14.42 13.01
N ASN A 38 -0.29 13.34 12.21
CA ASN A 38 0.80 13.02 11.30
C ASN A 38 0.39 13.29 9.85
N ARG A 39 0.48 14.55 9.40
CA ARG A 39 0.09 14.96 8.03
C ARG A 39 0.81 14.16 6.93
N GLN A 40 2.03 13.68 7.19
CA GLN A 40 2.79 12.88 6.22
C GLN A 40 2.45 11.38 6.26
N GLN A 41 1.68 10.92 7.25
CA GLN A 41 1.37 9.50 7.48
C GLN A 41 2.63 8.62 7.46
N VAL A 42 3.69 9.06 8.15
CA VAL A 42 5.03 8.42 8.12
C VAL A 42 4.95 6.92 8.38
N GLU A 43 4.09 6.47 9.30
CA GLU A 43 3.90 5.05 9.62
C GLU A 43 3.39 4.26 8.41
N ARG A 44 2.35 4.75 7.73
CA ARG A 44 1.85 4.14 6.49
C ARG A 44 2.91 4.13 5.40
N LYS A 45 3.60 5.27 5.26
CA LYS A 45 4.66 5.44 4.27
C LYS A 45 5.86 4.52 4.55
N ARG A 46 6.18 4.21 5.80
CA ARG A 46 7.24 3.24 6.15
C ARG A 46 6.91 1.85 5.60
N HIS A 47 5.66 1.40 5.75
CA HIS A 47 5.26 0.08 5.24
C HIS A 47 5.26 0.07 3.71
N ILE A 48 4.45 0.93 3.08
CA ILE A 48 4.26 1.00 1.62
C ILE A 48 5.56 1.39 0.90
N GLY A 49 6.27 2.37 1.44
CA GLY A 49 7.49 2.91 0.83
C GLY A 49 8.69 1.97 0.95
N ASN A 50 8.63 0.93 1.78
CA ASN A 50 9.67 -0.10 1.82
C ASN A 50 9.34 -1.30 0.93
N ASP A 51 8.14 -1.35 0.34
CA ASP A 51 7.76 -2.39 -0.61
C ASP A 51 8.44 -2.16 -1.97
N ILE A 52 8.87 -3.26 -2.58
CA ILE A 52 9.53 -3.28 -3.89
C ILE A 52 8.49 -3.07 -5.01
N VAL A 53 7.31 -3.67 -4.85
CA VAL A 53 6.19 -3.61 -5.79
C VAL A 53 4.99 -3.02 -5.09
N ASN A 54 4.36 -2.01 -5.68
CA ASN A 54 3.11 -1.45 -5.21
C ASN A 54 2.02 -1.57 -6.28
N ILE A 55 0.79 -1.80 -5.83
CA ILE A 55 -0.41 -1.80 -6.68
C ILE A 55 -1.18 -0.52 -6.33
N VAL A 56 -1.48 0.29 -7.34
CA VAL A 56 -2.16 1.57 -7.22
C VAL A 56 -3.54 1.45 -7.84
N PHE A 57 -4.56 1.42 -6.99
CA PHE A 57 -5.94 1.50 -7.44
C PHE A 57 -6.32 2.95 -7.74
N ILE A 58 -6.80 3.23 -8.95
CA ILE A 58 -7.29 4.54 -9.38
C ILE A 58 -8.75 4.34 -9.79
N ASP A 59 -9.65 5.05 -9.11
CA ASP A 59 -11.07 5.06 -9.44
C ASP A 59 -11.30 6.02 -10.61
N ALA A 60 -11.39 5.45 -11.82
CA ALA A 60 -11.47 6.19 -13.08
C ALA A 60 -12.37 5.45 -14.08
N ASP A 61 -13.02 6.21 -14.97
CA ASP A 61 -14.02 5.67 -15.91
C ASP A 61 -13.40 4.80 -17.02
N ASP A 62 -12.13 5.04 -17.36
CA ASP A 62 -11.39 4.28 -18.37
C ASP A 62 -9.89 4.15 -18.03
N PRO A 63 -9.17 3.15 -18.58
CA PRO A 63 -7.76 2.91 -18.26
C PRO A 63 -6.81 4.06 -18.68
N GLU A 64 -7.09 4.75 -19.77
CA GLU A 64 -6.23 5.83 -20.28
C GLU A 64 -6.27 7.02 -19.33
N SER A 65 -7.47 7.37 -18.86
CA SER A 65 -7.66 8.37 -17.81
C SER A 65 -6.96 7.98 -16.50
N ALA A 66 -7.03 6.71 -16.08
CA ALA A 66 -6.33 6.21 -14.89
C ALA A 66 -4.81 6.41 -14.98
N HIS A 67 -4.20 5.99 -16.10
CA HIS A 67 -2.75 6.11 -16.29
C HIS A 67 -2.26 7.56 -16.28
N SER A 68 -3.05 8.50 -16.80
CA SER A 68 -2.69 9.93 -16.81
C SER A 68 -2.74 10.59 -15.43
N GLN A 69 -3.52 10.06 -14.48
CA GLN A 69 -3.75 10.65 -13.16
C GLN A 69 -2.65 10.31 -12.15
N PHE A 70 -1.92 9.21 -12.36
CA PHE A 70 -0.89 8.79 -11.42
C PHE A 70 0.51 9.19 -11.86
N ASN A 71 1.22 9.88 -10.97
CA ASN A 71 2.62 10.22 -11.15
C ASN A 71 3.49 9.38 -10.18
N PRO A 72 4.29 8.43 -10.68
CA PRO A 72 5.19 7.60 -9.86
C PRO A 72 6.08 8.38 -8.89
N THR A 73 6.47 9.59 -9.25
CA THR A 73 7.36 10.44 -8.43
C THR A 73 6.71 10.92 -7.12
N CYS A 74 5.38 10.76 -6.97
CA CYS A 74 4.68 11.09 -5.74
C CYS A 74 5.06 10.14 -4.58
N ILE A 75 5.52 8.92 -4.87
CA ILE A 75 6.01 7.96 -3.89
C ILE A 75 7.53 8.06 -3.81
N LYS A 76 8.03 8.87 -2.87
CA LYS A 76 9.47 8.93 -2.58
C LYS A 76 9.91 7.67 -1.82
N SER A 77 10.52 6.73 -2.55
CA SER A 77 11.09 5.48 -2.03
C SER A 77 12.40 5.15 -2.75
N GLN A 78 13.35 4.51 -2.04
CA GLN A 78 14.54 3.89 -2.65
C GLN A 78 14.31 2.42 -3.04
N PHE A 79 13.18 1.84 -2.61
CA PHE A 79 12.87 0.42 -2.75
C PHE A 79 11.82 0.15 -3.84
N THR A 80 10.84 1.02 -3.98
CA THR A 80 9.75 0.85 -4.95
C THR A 80 10.28 0.97 -6.38
N ARG A 81 10.11 -0.10 -7.16
CA ARG A 81 10.61 -0.19 -8.54
C ARG A 81 9.50 -0.41 -9.57
N ILE A 82 8.39 -1.04 -9.18
CA ILE A 82 7.30 -1.39 -10.10
C ILE A 82 5.97 -0.94 -9.47
N LEU A 83 5.18 -0.22 -10.28
CA LEU A 83 3.85 0.29 -9.94
C LEU A 83 2.88 -0.28 -10.97
N PHE A 84 1.86 -0.98 -10.51
CA PHE A 84 0.75 -1.50 -11.32
C PHE A 84 -0.52 -0.71 -11.05
#